data_AF-A0A353A319-F1
#
_entry.id   AF-A0A353A319-F1
#
_cell.length_a   1.000
_cell.length_b   1.000
_cell.length_c   1.000
_cell.angle_alpha   90.00
_cell.angle_beta   90.00
_cell.angle_gamma   90.00
#
_symmetry.space_group_name_H-M   'P 1'
#
loop_
_entity.id
_entity.type
_entity.pdbx_description
1 polymer ?
#
loop_
_entity_poly.entity_id
_entity_poly.type
_entity_poly.pdbx_seq_one_letter_code
_entity_poly.pdbx_strand_id
1 'polypeptide(L)'
;MGGPETFGYRLKTVIYRYPKPVVERGDTVWCYLLPEVWVYPPLKFKNEKQRRAYNRLVYNVKKVLPLAQRVNAMISETYLVLEQLPDKKSKEAHMKAVEKEIKQTYTPEMKKLTYSQGKLLIKLVDRECNQSSYEIVKAFFGPAKAAFYQVFAWTFRASLKKEYKPDTDDRLIERVVHQVESGQI
;
A
#
# COMPACT_ATOMS: atom_id res chain seq x y z
N MET A 1 14.36 -31.34 12.09
CA MET A 1 15.13 -31.43 10.83
C MET A 1 14.22 -31.05 9.67
N GLY A 2 14.57 -29.99 8.91
CA GLY A 2 14.41 -29.93 7.43
C GLY A 2 13.12 -29.42 6.76
N GLY A 3 12.94 -28.08 6.68
CA GLY A 3 12.50 -27.26 5.50
C GLY A 3 11.09 -27.41 4.87
N PRO A 4 10.66 -26.49 3.95
CA PRO A 4 11.25 -25.21 3.55
C PRO A 4 10.38 -23.98 3.91
N GLU A 5 11.09 -22.89 4.16
CA GLU A 5 10.76 -21.49 3.89
C GLU A 5 9.41 -21.20 3.20
N THR A 6 8.51 -20.53 3.92
CA THR A 6 7.57 -19.61 3.29
C THR A 6 7.71 -18.25 3.98
N PHE A 7 8.73 -17.49 3.60
CA PHE A 7 8.68 -16.02 3.67
C PHE A 7 7.64 -15.54 2.66
N GLY A 8 6.37 -15.81 2.97
CA GLY A 8 5.24 -15.31 2.21
C GLY A 8 4.74 -14.05 2.90
N TYR A 9 5.03 -12.89 2.32
CA TYR A 9 4.32 -11.67 2.68
C TYR A 9 2.82 -11.95 2.59
N ARG A 10 2.16 -11.90 3.74
CA ARG A 10 0.71 -12.04 3.84
C ARG A 10 0.11 -10.79 3.22
N LEU A 11 -0.17 -10.84 1.91
CA LEU A 11 -1.06 -9.88 1.28
C LEU A 11 -2.32 -9.80 2.15
N LYS A 12 -2.68 -8.61 2.62
CA LYS A 12 -3.91 -8.29 3.38
C LYS A 12 -5.18 -8.49 2.54
N THR A 13 -5.14 -9.36 1.54
CA THR A 13 -6.35 -9.86 0.86
C THR A 13 -6.69 -11.17 1.56
N VAL A 14 -7.63 -11.10 2.51
CA VAL A 14 -8.23 -12.29 3.11
C VAL A 14 -9.08 -12.97 2.04
N ILE A 15 -8.40 -13.68 1.12
CA ILE A 15 -9.03 -14.63 0.22
C ILE A 15 -9.37 -15.83 1.10
N TYR A 16 -10.66 -16.17 1.17
CA TYR A 16 -11.21 -17.34 1.87
C TYR A 16 -10.34 -18.58 1.65
N ARG A 17 -9.39 -18.83 2.55
CA ARG A 17 -8.53 -20.00 2.50
C ARG A 17 -9.30 -21.10 3.21
N TYR A 18 -9.60 -22.17 2.47
CA TYR A 18 -10.32 -23.37 2.90
C TYR A 18 -10.20 -23.66 4.39
N PRO A 19 -11.33 -23.85 5.12
CA PRO A 19 -11.28 -24.11 6.54
C PRO A 19 -10.46 -25.38 6.78
N LYS A 20 -9.41 -25.28 7.60
CA LYS A 20 -8.69 -26.47 8.03
C LYS A 20 -9.53 -27.14 9.12
N PRO A 21 -9.96 -28.40 8.93
CA PRO A 21 -10.62 -29.12 10.01
C PRO A 21 -9.62 -29.29 11.17
N VAL A 22 -10.04 -28.89 12.36
CA VAL A 22 -9.30 -29.16 13.60
C VAL A 22 -10.02 -30.31 14.28
N VAL A 23 -9.32 -31.41 14.55
CA VAL A 23 -9.88 -32.53 15.29
C VAL A 23 -9.61 -32.31 16.77
N GLU A 24 -10.65 -32.02 17.54
CA GLU A 24 -10.60 -31.96 19.00
C GLU A 24 -11.39 -33.13 19.59
N ARG A 25 -10.75 -33.92 20.45
CA ARG A 25 -11.40 -35.03 21.20
C ARG A 25 -12.15 -36.06 20.32
N GLY A 26 -11.72 -36.24 19.06
CA GLY A 26 -12.35 -37.16 18.13
C GLY A 26 -13.44 -36.55 17.24
N ASP A 27 -13.83 -35.29 17.49
CA ASP A 27 -14.78 -34.55 16.68
C ASP A 27 -14.07 -33.59 15.73
N THR A 28 -14.62 -33.43 14.53
CA THR A 28 -14.12 -32.49 13.52
C THR A 28 -14.80 -31.14 13.68
N VAL A 29 -14.03 -30.12 14.05
CA VAL A 29 -14.50 -28.74 14.17
C VAL A 29 -14.01 -27.93 12.97
N TRP A 30 -14.94 -27.21 12.33
CA TRP A 30 -14.63 -26.28 11.25
C TRP A 30 -14.26 -24.91 11.83
N CYS A 31 -13.00 -24.52 11.67
CA CYS A 31 -12.53 -23.20 12.10
C CYS A 31 -12.50 -22.24 10.91
N TYR A 32 -13.32 -21.17 10.99
CA TYR A 32 -13.30 -20.07 10.03
C TYR A 32 -12.58 -18.86 10.64
N LEU A 33 -11.57 -18.35 9.94
CA LEU A 33 -10.97 -17.06 10.27
C LEU A 33 -11.75 -15.97 9.52
N LEU A 34 -12.59 -15.24 10.25
CA LEU A 34 -13.30 -14.10 9.68
C LEU A 34 -12.33 -12.90 9.54
N PRO A 35 -12.44 -12.12 8.46
CA PRO A 35 -11.69 -10.87 8.36
C PRO A 35 -12.15 -9.90 9.45
N GLU A 36 -11.23 -9.05 9.91
CA GLU A 36 -11.56 -7.95 10.80
C GLU A 36 -12.43 -6.94 10.05
N VAL A 37 -13.57 -6.55 10.64
CA VAL A 37 -14.54 -5.63 10.05
C VAL A 37 -14.59 -4.36 10.87
N TRP A 38 -14.36 -3.23 10.21
CA TRP A 38 -14.44 -1.92 10.84
C TRP A 38 -15.88 -1.40 10.82
N VAL A 39 -16.40 -1.06 12.00
CA VAL A 39 -17.76 -0.50 12.15
C VAL A 39 -17.67 1.01 12.35
N TYR A 40 -18.25 1.76 11.42
CA TYR A 40 -18.29 3.22 11.48
C TYR A 40 -19.72 3.74 11.55
N PRO A 41 -19.97 4.87 12.24
CA PRO A 41 -21.28 5.51 12.22
C PRO A 41 -21.68 5.91 10.80
N PRO A 42 -22.97 5.88 10.46
CA PRO A 42 -23.45 6.24 9.12
C PRO A 42 -23.05 7.68 8.76
N LEU A 43 -22.58 7.89 7.54
CA LEU A 43 -22.23 9.23 7.06
C LEU A 43 -23.49 10.04 6.79
N LYS A 44 -23.63 11.17 7.49
CA LYS A 44 -24.66 12.17 7.20
C LYS A 44 -24.05 13.24 6.29
N PHE A 45 -24.44 13.24 5.02
CA PHE A 45 -24.03 14.26 4.06
C PHE A 45 -24.91 15.50 4.20
N LYS A 46 -24.30 16.68 4.28
CA LYS A 46 -25.00 17.96 4.32
C LYS A 46 -25.68 18.29 2.99
N ASN A 47 -25.09 17.84 1.89
CA ASN A 47 -25.58 18.12 0.54
C ASN A 47 -25.07 17.10 -0.48
N GLU A 48 -25.62 17.18 -1.70
CA GLU A 48 -25.26 16.31 -2.81
C GLU A 48 -23.79 16.43 -3.23
N LYS A 49 -23.21 17.64 -3.11
CA LYS A 49 -21.80 17.90 -3.41
C LYS A 49 -20.88 17.08 -2.51
N GLN A 50 -21.20 16.98 -1.21
CA GLN A 50 -20.43 16.19 -0.26
C GLN A 50 -20.53 14.69 -0.55
N ARG A 51 -21.73 14.20 -0.91
CA ARG A 51 -21.95 12.81 -1.31
C ARG A 51 -21.13 12.45 -2.55
N ARG A 52 -21.13 13.31 -3.58
CA ARG A 52 -20.31 13.13 -4.79
C ARG A 52 -18.81 13.15 -4.49
N ALA A 53 -18.37 14.03 -3.59
CA ALA A 53 -16.97 14.08 -3.17
C ALA A 53 -16.54 12.78 -2.47
N TYR A 54 -17.39 12.22 -1.60
CA TYR A 54 -17.14 10.92 -0.97
C TYR A 54 -17.10 9.78 -1.99
N ASN A 55 -18.07 9.70 -2.91
CA ASN A 55 -18.07 8.67 -3.96
C ASN A 55 -16.81 8.74 -4.85
N ARG A 56 -16.34 9.95 -5.15
CA ARG A 56 -15.07 10.16 -5.88
C ARG A 56 -13.88 9.69 -5.05
N LEU A 57 -13.88 9.90 -3.73
CA LEU A 57 -12.85 9.37 -2.84
C LEU A 57 -12.85 7.83 -2.87
N VAL A 58 -14.01 7.19 -2.71
CA VAL A 58 -14.15 5.73 -2.79
C VAL A 58 -13.60 5.19 -4.10
N TYR A 59 -14.01 5.77 -5.23
CA TYR A 59 -13.49 5.41 -6.55
C TYR A 59 -11.96 5.54 -6.64
N ASN A 60 -11.41 6.66 -6.15
CA ASN A 60 -9.97 6.90 -6.18
C ASN A 60 -9.22 5.92 -5.26
N VAL A 61 -9.72 5.61 -4.07
CA VAL A 61 -9.11 4.62 -3.17
C VAL A 61 -9.10 3.25 -3.82
N LYS A 62 -10.22 2.77 -4.37
CA LYS A 62 -10.26 1.48 -5.07
C LYS A 62 -9.27 1.38 -6.24
N LYS A 63 -9.06 2.49 -6.96
CA LYS A 63 -8.11 2.54 -8.08
C LYS A 63 -6.65 2.56 -7.62
N VAL A 64 -6.37 3.22 -6.50
CA VAL A 64 -5.01 3.58 -6.08
C VAL A 64 -4.46 2.67 -4.98
N LEU A 65 -5.31 2.13 -4.12
CA LEU A 65 -4.90 1.25 -3.02
C LEU A 65 -4.15 0.00 -3.49
N PRO A 66 -4.56 -0.72 -4.55
CA PRO A 66 -3.80 -1.87 -5.05
C PRO A 66 -2.41 -1.50 -5.57
N LEU A 67 -2.23 -0.27 -6.07
CA LEU A 67 -0.92 0.23 -6.47
C LEU A 67 -0.02 0.46 -5.25
N ALA A 68 -0.55 1.09 -4.20
CA ALA A 68 0.18 1.34 -2.96
C ALA A 68 0.63 0.02 -2.29
N GLN A 69 -0.26 -0.97 -2.23
CA GLN A 69 0.05 -2.30 -1.66
C GLN A 69 1.15 -3.02 -2.45
N ARG A 70 1.12 -2.97 -3.79
CA ARG A 70 2.18 -3.54 -4.64
C ARG A 70 3.53 -2.87 -4.41
N VAL A 71 3.53 -1.53 -4.29
CA VAL A 71 4.74 -0.77 -3.98
C VAL A 71 5.30 -1.17 -2.62
N ASN A 72 4.46 -1.27 -1.58
CA ASN A 72 4.88 -1.71 -0.25
C ASN A 72 5.48 -3.13 -0.24
N ALA A 73 4.86 -4.07 -0.95
CA ALA A 73 5.37 -5.43 -1.09
C ALA A 73 6.77 -5.45 -1.73
N MET A 74 6.94 -4.71 -2.82
CA MET A 74 8.23 -4.60 -3.51
C MET A 74 9.32 -3.97 -2.62
N ILE A 75 8.98 -2.93 -1.84
CA ILE A 75 9.94 -2.29 -0.92
C ILE A 75 10.35 -3.27 0.17
N SER A 76 9.38 -4.01 0.72
CA SER A 76 9.64 -5.01 1.76
C SER A 76 10.55 -6.12 1.24
N GLU A 77 10.29 -6.62 0.02
CA GLU A 77 11.14 -7.60 -0.65
C GLU A 77 12.56 -7.05 -0.90
N THR A 78 12.65 -5.83 -1.41
CA THR A 78 13.93 -5.15 -1.63
C THR A 78 14.71 -5.03 -0.32
N TYR A 79 14.02 -4.68 0.78
CA TYR A 79 14.64 -4.58 2.10
C TYR A 79 15.27 -5.92 2.53
N LEU A 80 14.56 -7.04 2.38
CA LEU A 80 15.11 -8.36 2.69
C LEU A 80 16.35 -8.69 1.85
N VAL A 81 16.32 -8.37 0.55
CA VAL A 81 17.48 -8.61 -0.32
C VAL A 81 18.67 -7.74 0.11
N LEU A 82 18.42 -6.47 0.46
CA LEU A 82 19.47 -5.56 0.93
C LEU A 82 20.09 -5.98 2.26
N GLU A 83 19.35 -6.66 3.13
CA GLU A 83 19.88 -7.24 4.38
C GLU A 83 20.84 -8.41 4.11
N GLN A 84 20.57 -9.22 3.09
CA GLN A 84 21.39 -10.40 2.73
C GLN A 84 22.68 -10.03 1.98
N LEU A 85 22.75 -8.84 1.38
CA LEU A 85 23.92 -8.43 0.62
C LEU A 85 25.08 -7.98 1.54
N PRO A 86 26.30 -8.50 1.35
CA PRO A 86 27.43 -8.23 2.24
C PRO A 86 28.02 -6.82 2.05
N ASP A 87 28.07 -6.34 0.80
CA ASP A 87 28.82 -5.13 0.46
C ASP A 87 27.93 -3.96 0.02
N LYS A 88 28.36 -2.74 0.37
CA LYS A 88 27.70 -1.49 -0.04
C LYS A 88 27.56 -1.37 -1.57
N LYS A 89 28.58 -1.80 -2.33
CA LYS A 89 28.57 -1.77 -3.80
C LYS A 89 27.48 -2.67 -4.39
N SER A 90 27.29 -3.86 -3.81
CA SER A 90 26.27 -4.81 -4.23
C SER A 90 24.86 -4.30 -3.90
N LYS A 91 24.68 -3.67 -2.72
CA LYS A 91 23.45 -2.98 -2.33
C LYS A 91 23.09 -1.86 -3.31
N GLU A 92 24.05 -1.00 -3.65
CA GLU A 92 23.83 0.08 -4.62
C GLU A 92 23.49 -0.44 -6.03
N ALA A 93 24.14 -1.52 -6.48
CA ALA A 93 23.85 -2.14 -7.77
C ALA A 93 22.43 -2.71 -7.81
N HIS A 94 22.01 -3.40 -6.75
CA HIS A 94 20.66 -3.94 -6.61
C HIS A 94 19.61 -2.82 -6.57
N MET A 95 19.84 -1.77 -5.78
CA MET A 95 18.95 -0.60 -5.74
C MET A 95 18.77 0.04 -7.13
N LYS A 96 19.84 0.19 -7.92
CA LYS A 96 19.75 0.72 -9.30
C LYS A 96 18.92 -0.18 -10.22
N ALA A 97 19.01 -1.49 -10.06
CA ALA A 97 18.25 -2.46 -10.85
C ALA A 97 16.74 -2.37 -10.52
N VAL A 98 16.40 -2.42 -9.22
CA VAL A 98 15.01 -2.28 -8.75
C VAL A 98 14.44 -0.93 -9.18
N GLU A 99 15.21 0.15 -9.12
CA GLU A 99 14.77 1.48 -9.54
C GLU A 99 14.44 1.53 -11.04
N LYS A 100 15.23 0.85 -11.88
CA LYS A 100 14.98 0.74 -13.32
C LYS A 100 13.68 -0.03 -13.58
N GLU A 101 13.48 -1.13 -12.87
CA GLU A 101 12.27 -1.96 -12.97
C GLU A 101 11.02 -1.18 -12.53
N ILE A 102 11.06 -0.52 -11.37
CA ILE A 102 9.99 0.36 -10.87
C ILE A 102 9.62 1.37 -11.94
N LYS A 103 10.62 2.05 -12.50
CA LYS A 103 10.38 3.07 -13.51
C LYS A 103 9.71 2.48 -14.75
N GLN A 104 10.15 1.32 -15.24
CA GLN A 104 9.56 0.69 -16.42
C GLN A 104 8.11 0.25 -16.16
N THR A 105 7.87 -0.40 -15.03
CA THR A 105 6.57 -0.97 -14.67
C THR A 105 5.54 0.08 -14.28
N TYR A 106 5.91 1.03 -13.43
CA TYR A 106 4.96 1.97 -12.83
C TYR A 106 4.85 3.32 -13.55
N THR A 107 5.84 3.76 -14.36
CA THR A 107 5.68 5.02 -15.14
C THR A 107 4.40 5.03 -15.97
N PRO A 108 4.05 3.97 -16.73
CA PRO A 108 2.84 3.95 -17.53
C PRO A 108 1.56 3.98 -16.68
N GLU A 109 1.53 3.27 -15.55
CA GLU A 109 0.39 3.26 -14.63
C GLU A 109 0.20 4.64 -13.98
N MET A 110 1.29 5.27 -13.56
CA MET A 110 1.26 6.60 -12.93
C MET A 110 0.84 7.69 -13.92
N LYS A 111 1.22 7.60 -15.20
CA LYS A 111 0.74 8.51 -16.25
C LYS A 111 -0.78 8.46 -16.47
N LYS A 112 -1.44 7.36 -16.10
CA LYS A 112 -2.91 7.19 -16.18
C LYS A 112 -3.66 7.78 -14.97
N LEU A 113 -2.94 8.25 -13.96
CA LEU A 113 -3.53 8.82 -12.76
C LEU A 113 -3.77 10.33 -12.94
N THR A 114 -4.92 10.79 -12.46
CA THR A 114 -5.16 12.23 -12.30
C THR A 114 -4.33 12.79 -11.15
N TYR A 115 -4.16 14.11 -11.13
CA TYR A 115 -3.47 14.81 -10.03
C TYR A 115 -3.98 14.40 -8.63
N SER A 116 -5.31 14.34 -8.44
CA SER A 116 -5.91 13.94 -7.17
C SER A 116 -5.61 12.48 -6.79
N GLN A 117 -5.50 11.60 -7.78
CA GLN A 117 -5.17 10.18 -7.57
C GLN A 117 -3.69 9.99 -7.25
N GLY A 118 -2.79 10.72 -7.93
CA GLY A 118 -1.37 10.72 -7.61
C GLY A 118 -1.09 11.21 -6.18
N LYS A 119 -1.78 12.28 -5.74
CA LYS A 119 -1.68 12.76 -4.35
C LYS A 119 -2.16 11.71 -3.34
N LEU A 120 -3.28 11.03 -3.64
CA LEU A 120 -3.79 9.94 -2.80
C LEU A 120 -2.82 8.75 -2.76
N LEU A 121 -2.18 8.42 -3.89
CA LEU A 121 -1.22 7.31 -3.96
C LEU A 121 -0.06 7.50 -3.00
N ILE A 122 0.51 8.71 -2.96
CA ILE A 122 1.62 9.03 -2.06
C ILE A 122 1.19 8.80 -0.60
N LYS A 123 0.00 9.27 -0.22
CA LYS A 123 -0.54 9.08 1.13
C LYS A 123 -0.75 7.62 1.48
N LEU A 124 -1.29 6.83 0.54
CA LEU A 124 -1.51 5.40 0.77
C LEU A 124 -0.18 4.64 0.82
N VAL A 125 0.81 4.99 -0.01
CA VAL A 125 2.16 4.41 0.09
C VAL A 125 2.76 4.72 1.46
N ASP A 126 2.63 5.96 1.96
CA ASP A 126 3.06 6.35 3.30
C ASP A 126 2.31 5.58 4.41
N ARG A 127 1.00 5.34 4.25
CA ARG A 127 0.19 4.50 5.14
C ARG A 127 0.65 3.04 5.18
N GLU A 128 1.01 2.49 4.03
CA GLU A 128 1.44 1.09 3.90
C GLU A 128 2.90 0.88 4.34
N CYS A 129 3.75 1.90 4.15
CA CYS A 129 5.19 1.82 4.37
C CYS A 129 5.55 2.35 5.77
N ASN A 130 6.17 1.52 6.60
CA ASN A 130 6.79 2.00 7.86
C ASN A 130 8.00 2.92 7.57
N GLN A 131 8.58 3.54 8.60
CA GLN A 131 9.68 4.53 8.48
C GLN A 131 10.87 4.06 7.63
N SER A 132 11.30 2.79 7.76
CA SER A 132 12.40 2.22 6.95
C SER A 132 12.03 2.11 5.47
N SER A 133 10.81 1.67 5.18
CA SER A 133 10.26 1.60 3.82
C SER A 133 10.10 2.99 3.20
N TYR A 134 9.76 4.01 3.99
CA TYR A 134 9.71 5.41 3.53
C TYR A 134 11.09 5.94 3.11
N GLU A 135 12.15 5.63 3.85
CA GLU A 135 13.51 6.02 3.47
C GLU A 135 13.95 5.35 2.17
N ILE A 136 13.57 4.09 1.96
CA ILE A 136 13.83 3.35 0.73
C ILE A 136 13.03 3.94 -0.44
N VAL A 137 11.75 4.24 -0.25
CA VAL A 137 10.91 5.00 -1.20
C VAL A 137 11.57 6.33 -1.52
N LYS A 138 12.00 7.09 -0.51
CA LYS A 138 12.67 8.37 -0.69
C LYS A 138 14.05 8.23 -1.36
N ALA A 139 14.72 7.09 -1.23
CA ALA A 139 15.96 6.78 -1.93
C ALA A 139 15.70 6.40 -3.40
N PHE A 140 14.66 5.60 -3.67
CA PHE A 140 14.15 5.30 -5.00
C PHE A 140 13.66 6.55 -5.72
N PHE A 141 13.01 7.44 -4.98
CA PHE A 141 12.59 8.76 -5.39
C PHE A 141 13.57 9.81 -4.85
N GLY A 142 14.88 9.54 -4.81
CA GLY A 142 15.86 10.54 -4.39
C GLY A 142 15.88 11.76 -5.33
N PRO A 143 16.62 12.83 -5.00
CA PRO A 143 16.77 14.03 -5.83
C PRO A 143 17.38 13.79 -7.23
N ALA A 144 17.75 12.55 -7.58
CA ALA A 144 18.57 12.22 -8.75
C ALA A 144 17.84 11.80 -10.04
N LYS A 145 16.50 11.72 -10.10
CA LYS A 145 15.82 11.41 -11.38
C LYS A 145 14.72 12.41 -11.73
N ALA A 146 15.21 13.56 -12.22
CA ALA A 146 14.47 14.72 -12.71
C ALA A 146 13.25 14.42 -13.60
N ALA A 147 13.22 13.31 -14.35
CA ALA A 147 12.07 12.97 -15.21
C ALA A 147 10.80 12.51 -14.45
N PHE A 148 10.97 11.80 -13.33
CA PHE A 148 9.84 11.35 -12.49
C PHE A 148 9.36 12.49 -11.59
N TYR A 149 10.32 13.25 -11.06
CA TYR A 149 10.06 14.48 -10.34
C TYR A 149 9.45 15.57 -11.22
N GLN A 150 9.79 15.75 -12.49
CA GLN A 150 9.17 16.83 -13.28
C GLN A 150 7.66 16.67 -13.46
N VAL A 151 7.17 15.44 -13.59
CA VAL A 151 5.72 15.18 -13.74
C VAL A 151 4.99 15.35 -12.40
N PHE A 152 5.66 15.12 -11.26
CA PHE A 152 5.03 15.01 -9.94
C PHE A 152 5.64 15.89 -8.82
N ALA A 153 6.65 16.72 -9.09
CA ALA A 153 7.39 17.50 -8.08
C ALA A 153 6.47 18.51 -7.38
N TRP A 154 5.50 19.07 -8.12
CA TRP A 154 4.52 19.96 -7.53
C TRP A 154 3.57 19.24 -6.56
N THR A 155 3.22 17.96 -6.80
CA THR A 155 2.47 17.11 -5.85
C THR A 155 3.31 16.56 -4.70
N PHE A 156 4.51 16.05 -5.01
CA PHE A 156 5.40 15.36 -4.06
C PHE A 156 5.99 16.32 -3.03
N ARG A 157 6.29 17.59 -3.39
CA ARG A 157 6.93 18.55 -2.47
C ARG A 157 6.04 18.90 -1.27
N ALA A 158 4.72 18.94 -1.45
CA ALA A 158 3.77 19.23 -0.37
C ALA A 158 3.27 17.96 0.34
N SER A 159 3.25 16.81 -0.35
CA SER A 159 2.74 15.55 0.20
C SER A 159 3.81 14.73 0.93
N LEU A 160 5.08 14.74 0.53
CA LEU A 160 6.14 14.02 1.26
C LEU A 160 6.47 14.65 2.61
N LYS A 161 6.22 15.95 2.76
CA LYS A 161 6.44 16.66 4.02
C LYS A 161 5.31 16.44 5.03
N LYS A 162 4.19 15.85 4.61
CA LYS A 162 3.03 15.59 5.46
C LYS A 162 2.84 14.09 5.57
N GLU A 163 3.23 13.56 6.72
CA GLU A 163 2.93 12.21 7.15
C GLU A 163 1.42 11.93 7.07
N TYR A 164 1.08 10.69 6.75
CA TYR A 164 -0.26 10.17 6.79
C TYR A 164 -0.80 10.21 8.22
N LYS A 165 -1.93 10.89 8.43
CA LYS A 165 -2.52 11.07 9.76
C LYS A 165 -3.92 10.44 9.83
N PRO A 166 -4.01 9.12 10.12
CA PRO A 166 -5.28 8.41 10.12
C PRO A 166 -6.26 8.97 11.16
N ASP A 167 -5.77 9.56 12.25
CA ASP A 167 -6.60 10.07 13.35
C ASP A 167 -7.07 11.52 13.19
N THR A 168 -6.50 12.28 12.24
CA THR A 168 -6.85 13.69 12.04
C THR A 168 -7.22 13.99 10.58
N ASP A 169 -6.23 14.26 9.74
CA ASP A 169 -6.41 14.83 8.41
C ASP A 169 -6.92 13.78 7.41
N ASP A 170 -6.57 12.52 7.63
CA ASP A 170 -6.82 11.41 6.69
C ASP A 170 -7.88 10.42 7.17
N ARG A 171 -8.62 10.71 8.25
CA ARG A 171 -9.68 9.84 8.81
C ARG A 171 -10.68 9.31 7.79
N LEU A 172 -11.13 10.16 6.88
CA LEU A 172 -12.08 9.76 5.84
C LEU A 172 -11.44 8.83 4.80
N ILE A 173 -10.15 9.02 4.52
CA ILE A 173 -9.38 8.13 3.65
C ILE A 173 -9.24 6.78 4.35
N GLU A 174 -8.80 6.76 5.61
CA GLU A 174 -8.56 5.52 6.37
C GLU A 174 -9.87 4.72 6.51
N ARG A 175 -10.99 5.39 6.83
CA ARG A 175 -12.31 4.76 6.83
C ARG A 175 -12.61 4.07 5.50
N VAL A 176 -12.40 4.74 4.37
CA VAL A 176 -12.67 4.18 3.04
C VAL A 176 -11.71 3.04 2.73
N VAL A 177 -10.43 3.14 3.11
CA VAL A 177 -9.45 2.06 2.97
C VAL A 177 -9.90 0.81 3.72
N HIS A 178 -10.27 0.93 5.00
CA HIS A 178 -10.78 -0.19 5.78
C HIS A 178 -12.04 -0.83 5.17
N GLN A 179 -12.96 -0.01 4.66
CA GLN A 179 -14.17 -0.50 3.99
C GLN A 179 -13.84 -1.26 2.70
N VAL A 180 -12.85 -0.80 1.92
CA VAL A 180 -12.39 -1.47 0.70
C VAL A 180 -11.64 -2.77 1.05
N GLU A 181 -10.73 -2.75 2.02
CA GLU A 181 -9.95 -3.92 2.45
C GLU A 181 -10.84 -5.04 3.03
N SER A 182 -11.91 -4.67 3.74
CA SER A 182 -12.89 -5.62 4.32
C SER A 182 -14.01 -6.03 3.35
N GLY A 183 -14.04 -5.49 2.14
CA GLY A 183 -15.07 -5.80 1.14
C GLY A 183 -16.45 -5.22 1.45
N GLN A 184 -16.55 -4.23 2.35
CA GLN A 184 -17.81 -3.55 2.66
C GLN A 184 -18.30 -2.65 1.51
N ILE A 185 -17.39 -2.17 0.66
CA ILE A 185 -17.73 -1.29 -0.48
C ILE A 185 -17.05 -1.68 -1.78
#